data_AF-A0A2S9GRG1-F1
#
_entry.id   AF-A0A2S9GRG1-F1
#
_cell.length_a   1.000
_cell.length_b   1.000
_cell.length_c   1.000
_cell.angle_alpha   90.00
_cell.angle_beta   90.00
_cell.angle_gamma   90.00
#
_symmetry.space_group_name_H-M   'P 1'
#
loop_
_entity.id
_entity.type
_entity.pdbx_description
1 polymer ?
#
loop_
_entity_poly.entity_id
_entity_poly.type
_entity_poly.pdbx_seq_one_letter_code
_entity_poly.pdbx_strand_id
1 'polypeptide(L)' 'VAVIAPRSPSDCFNVAVEAARIAIKYHTPVVILSDGAIANGSEPWQIPDVSTYPPIKHTFAKSGEPFA' A
#
# COMPACT_ATOMS: atom_id res chain seq x y z
N VAL A 1 -11.96 4.31 7.23
CA VAL A 1 -11.61 3.33 6.17
C VAL A 1 -11.24 4.12 4.93
N ALA A 2 -10.07 3.87 4.35
CA ALA A 2 -9.71 4.44 3.03
C ALA A 2 -9.90 3.38 1.94
N VAL A 3 -10.29 3.81 0.73
CA VAL A 3 -10.45 2.94 -0.44
C VAL A 3 -9.65 3.54 -1.59
N ILE A 4 -8.77 2.75 -2.19
CA ILE A 4 -7.99 3.13 -3.37
C ILE A 4 -8.05 2.01 -4.41
N ALA A 5 -7.87 2.36 -5.68
CA ALA A 5 -8.00 1.43 -6.79
C ALA A 5 -6.80 1.57 -7.74
N PRO A 6 -6.20 0.46 -8.20
CA PRO A 6 -5.21 0.50 -9.27
C PRO A 6 -5.89 0.84 -10.60
N ARG A 7 -5.17 1.55 -11.46
CA ARG A 7 -5.66 1.85 -12.82
C ARG A 7 -5.33 0.77 -13.85
N SER A 8 -4.37 -0.11 -13.57
CA SER A 8 -3.89 -1.16 -14.48
C SER A 8 -3.05 -2.23 -13.76
N PRO A 9 -2.76 -3.40 -14.38
CA PRO A 9 -1.91 -4.43 -13.78
C PRO A 9 -0.53 -3.93 -13.31
N SER A 10 0.13 -3.06 -14.08
CA SER A 10 1.45 -2.52 -13.71
C SER A 10 1.40 -1.49 -12.56
N ASP A 11 0.23 -0.91 -12.29
CA ASP A 11 0.01 0.06 -11.20
C ASP A 11 -0.26 -0.61 -9.84
N CYS A 12 -0.67 -1.89 -9.84
CA CYS A 12 -1.01 -2.65 -8.63
C CYS A 12 0.09 -2.63 -7.56
N PHE A 13 1.37 -2.69 -7.97
CA PHE A 13 2.49 -2.65 -7.03
C PHE A 13 2.54 -1.32 -6.25
N ASN A 14 2.49 -0.18 -6.97
CA ASN A 14 2.56 1.14 -6.35
C ASN A 14 1.34 1.39 -5.46
N VAL A 15 0.15 0.98 -5.91
CA VAL A 15 -1.08 1.10 -5.12
C VAL A 15 -1.01 0.26 -3.84
N ALA A 16 -0.44 -0.95 -3.90
CA ALA A 16 -0.26 -1.79 -2.72
C ALA A 16 0.73 -1.17 -1.70
N VAL A 17 1.84 -0.60 -2.17
CA VAL A 17 2.79 0.13 -1.32
C VAL A 17 2.13 1.33 -0.65
N GLU A 18 1.35 2.11 -1.42
CA GLU A 18 0.63 3.27 -0.89
C GLU A 18 -0.48 2.88 0.08
N ALA A 19 -1.20 1.79 -0.17
CA ALA A 19 -2.18 1.24 0.77
C ALA A 19 -1.53 0.88 2.12
N ALA A 20 -0.40 0.17 2.08
CA ALA A 20 0.35 -0.18 3.28
C ALA A 20 0.82 1.08 4.04
N ARG A 21 1.34 2.07 3.31
CA ARG A 21 1.76 3.36 3.88
C ARG A 21 0.60 4.08 4.58
N ILE A 22 -0.57 4.16 3.96
CA ILE A 22 -1.78 4.76 4.56
C ILE A 22 -2.23 3.97 5.79
N ALA A 23 -2.32 2.64 5.66
CA ALA A 23 -2.81 1.77 6.73
C ALA A 23 -1.97 1.90 8.00
N ILE A 24 -0.65 1.90 7.84
CA ILE A 24 0.32 2.02 8.93
C ILE A 24 0.35 3.44 9.48
N LYS A 25 0.37 4.47 8.62
CA LYS A 25 0.47 5.86 9.05
C LYS A 25 -0.72 6.31 9.90
N TYR A 26 -1.91 5.86 9.54
CA TYR A 26 -3.17 6.32 10.14
C TYR A 26 -3.86 5.24 10.97
N HIS A 27 -3.22 4.09 11.19
CA HIS A 27 -3.77 2.97 11.97
C HIS A 27 -5.22 2.65 11.59
N THR A 28 -5.50 2.66 10.29
CA THR A 28 -6.87 2.57 9.73
C THR A 28 -6.88 1.50 8.64
N PRO A 29 -7.92 0.64 8.55
CA PRO A 29 -8.03 -0.31 7.46
C PRO A 29 -8.12 0.40 6.09
N VAL A 30 -7.42 -0.17 5.12
CA VAL A 30 -7.40 0.29 3.72
C VAL A 30 -7.88 -0.85 2.82
N VAL A 31 -8.81 -0.55 1.92
CA VAL A 31 -9.30 -1.48 0.89
C VAL A 31 -8.66 -1.11 -0.44
N ILE A 32 -8.03 -2.09 -1.08
CA ILE A 32 -7.63 -2.00 -2.49
C ILE A 32 -8.76 -2.59 -3.32
N LEU A 33 -9.45 -1.74 -4.10
CA LEU A 33 -10.57 -2.14 -4.94
C LEU A 33 -10.08 -2.31 -6.39
N SER A 34 -9.74 -3.55 -6.75
CA SER A 34 -9.41 -3.94 -8.13
C SER A 34 -10.62 -4.60 -8.82
N ASP A 35 -10.49 -4.92 -10.10
CA ASP A 35 -11.46 -5.70 -10.87
C ASP A 35 -10.84 -6.97 -11.47
N GLY A 36 -11.67 -7.81 -12.10
CA GLY A 36 -11.23 -9.06 -12.70
C GLY A 36 -10.33 -8.89 -13.93
N ALA A 37 -10.45 -7.79 -14.68
CA ALA A 37 -9.61 -7.53 -15.84
C ALA A 37 -8.19 -7.13 -15.41
N ILE A 38 -8.06 -6.26 -14.40
CA ILE A 38 -6.76 -5.87 -13.83
C ILE A 38 -6.10 -7.04 -13.10
N ALA A 39 -6.87 -7.82 -12.33
CA ALA A 39 -6.33 -8.94 -11.56
C ALA A 39 -5.79 -10.09 -12.43
N ASN A 40 -6.38 -10.31 -13.62
CA ASN A 40 -5.96 -11.36 -14.55
C ASN A 40 -5.15 -10.83 -15.76
N GLY A 41 -5.07 -9.51 -15.91
CA GLY A 41 -4.34 -8.86 -16.98
C GLY A 41 -2.83 -8.82 -16.73
N SER A 42 -2.06 -8.61 -17.79
CA SER A 42 -0.62 -8.40 -17.71
C SER A 42 -0.22 -7.21 -18.56
N GLU A 43 0.80 -6.49 -18.10
CA GLU A 43 1.38 -5.34 -18.78
C GLU A 43 2.91 -5.39 -18.64
N PRO A 44 3.68 -4.87 -19.61
CA PRO A 44 5.10 -4.64 -19.41
C PRO A 44 5.33 -3.77 -18.17
N TRP A 45 6.07 -4.30 -17.20
CA TRP A 45 6.36 -3.62 -15.95
C TRP A 45 7.84 -3.76 -15.62
N GLN A 46 8.50 -2.63 -15.40
CA GLN A 46 9.87 -2.62 -14.91
C GLN A 46 9.84 -2.86 -13.41
N ILE A 47 10.44 -3.97 -12.96
CA ILE A 47 10.57 -4.27 -11.53
C ILE A 47 11.35 -3.11 -10.88
N PRO A 48 10.76 -2.42 -9.89
CA PRO A 48 11.41 -1.30 -9.26
C PRO A 48 12.57 -1.78 -8.36
N ASP A 49 13.58 -0.93 -8.22
CA ASP A 49 14.57 -1.09 -7.16
C ASP A 49 13.95 -0.71 -5.82
N VAL A 50 13.74 -1.71 -4.96
CA VAL A 50 13.10 -1.52 -3.65
C VAL A 50 13.91 -0.57 -2.76
N SER A 51 15.22 -0.44 -2.98
CA SER A 51 16.06 0.46 -2.21
C SER A 51 15.77 1.95 -2.46
N THR A 52 15.10 2.29 -3.56
CA THR A 52 14.74 3.68 -3.89
C THR A 52 13.43 4.14 -3.25
N TYR A 53 12.69 3.24 -2.58
CA TYR A 53 11.39 3.57 -2.00
C TYR A 53 11.53 4.25 -0.63
N PRO A 54 10.71 5.27 -0.32
CA PRO A 54 10.67 5.85 1.02
C PRO A 54 10.31 4.79 2.08
N PRO A 55 10.96 4.79 3.25
CA PRO A 55 10.64 3.84 4.30
C PRO A 55 9.24 4.08 4.86
N ILE A 56 8.49 3.01 5.13
CA ILE A 56 7.20 3.09 5.81
C ILE A 56 7.44 3.30 7.31
N LYS A 57 7.32 4.55 7.75
CA LYS A 57 7.45 4.93 9.16
C LYS A 57 6.21 4.47 9.95
N HIS A 58 6.46 3.82 11.08
CA HIS A 58 5.44 3.36 12.02
C HIS A 58 5.81 3.77 13.45
N THR A 59 4.80 3.91 14.30
CA THR A 59 4.96 4.14 15.73
C THR A 59 4.64 2.84 16.46
N PHE A 60 5.59 2.32 17.23
CA PHE A 60 5.33 1.18 18.11
C PHE A 60 4.74 1.65 19.43
N ALA A 61 3.79 0.88 19.96
CA ALA A 61 3.33 1.05 21.32
C ALA A 61 4.47 0.76 22.30
N LYS A 62 4.57 1.58 23.35
CA LYS A 62 5.51 1.38 24.45
C LYS A 62 4.76 0.88 25.68
N SER A 63 5.42 0.04 26.46
CA SER A 63 4.80 -0.53 27.67
C SER A 63 4.48 0.57 28.68
N GLY A 64 3.24 0.62 29.16
CA GLY A 64 2.78 1.57 30.17
C GLY A 64 2.48 2.98 29.66
N GLU A 65 2.63 3.25 28.36
CA GLU A 65 2.32 4.55 27.75
C GLU A 65 1.07 4.45 26.86
N PRO A 66 0.16 5.44 26.88
CA PRO A 66 -0.92 5.53 25.90
C PRO A 66 -0.37 5.57 24.47
N PHE A 67 -1.01 4.86 23.55
CA PHE A 67 -0.67 4.92 22.14
C PHE A 67 -1.06 6.29 21.56
N ALA A 68 -0.09 7.01 21.02
CA ALA A 68 -0.25 8.33 20.40
C ALA A 68 0.10 8.29 18.91
#